data_AF-A0A2W4KR72-F1
#
_entry.id   AF-A0A2W4KR72-F1
#
_cell.length_a   1.000
_cell.length_b   1.000
_cell.length_c   1.000
_cell.angle_alpha   90.00
_cell.angle_beta   90.00
_cell.angle_gamma   90.00
#
_symmetry.space_group_name_H-M   'P 1'
#
loop_
_entity.id
_entity.type
_entity.pdbx_description
1 polymer ?
#
loop_
_entity_poly.entity_id
_entity_poly.type
_entity_poly.pdbx_seq_one_letter_code
_entity_poly.pdbx_strand_id
1 'polypeptide(L)' 'MDTSAAAPVVVGVDGSAAGLTAVRMAAREAALRRRPLRLVHALIWPE' A
#
# COMPACT_ATOMS: atom_id res chain seq x y z
N MET A 1 12.78 -13.73 -11.18
CA MET A 1 12.01 -12.65 -10.52
C MET A 1 10.70 -13.27 -10.10
N ASP A 2 10.60 -13.67 -8.83
CA ASP A 2 9.44 -14.40 -8.29
C ASP A 2 8.26 -13.45 -8.11
N THR A 3 7.57 -13.15 -9.20
CA THR A 3 6.55 -12.09 -9.24
C THR A 3 5.15 -12.57 -8.85
N SER A 4 4.87 -13.88 -8.89
CA SER A 4 3.47 -14.37 -8.84
C SER A 4 3.05 -14.95 -7.47
N ALA A 5 3.93 -15.65 -6.77
CA ALA A 5 3.48 -16.44 -5.60
C ALA A 5 3.30 -15.63 -4.30
N ALA A 6 3.73 -14.36 -4.22
CA ALA A 6 3.74 -13.58 -2.98
C ALA A 6 3.56 -12.04 -3.11
N ALA A 7 3.14 -11.51 -4.26
CA ALA A 7 3.12 -10.06 -4.47
C ALA A 7 2.30 -9.30 -3.40
N PRO A 8 2.84 -8.20 -2.82
CA PRO A 8 2.15 -7.44 -1.79
C PRO A 8 1.01 -6.60 -2.37
N VAL A 9 0.04 -6.27 -1.53
CA VAL A 9 -0.87 -5.14 -1.80
C VAL A 9 -0.12 -3.85 -1.48
N VAL A 10 -0.05 -2.93 -2.44
CA VAL A 10 0.65 -1.65 -2.29
C VAL A 10 -0.36 -0.52 -2.21
N VAL A 11 -0.14 0.42 -1.29
CA VAL A 11 -0.98 1.62 -1.13
C VAL A 11 -0.12 2.87 -0.94
N GLY A 12 -0.44 3.92 -1.68
CA GLY A 12 0.15 5.24 -1.50
C GLY A 12 -0.47 5.97 -0.30
N VAL A 13 0.35 6.69 0.47
CA VAL A 13 -0.10 7.55 1.55
C VAL A 13 0.44 8.96 1.35
N ASP A 14 -0.35 9.97 1.68
CA ASP A 14 -0.03 11.40 1.54
C ASP A 14 -0.44 12.22 2.78
N GLY A 15 -0.86 11.56 3.86
CA GLY A 15 -1.34 12.20 5.09
C GLY A 15 -2.79 12.70 5.04
N SER A 16 -3.46 12.62 3.88
CA SER A 16 -4.86 13.05 3.75
C SER A 16 -5.85 12.03 4.34
N ALA A 17 -7.07 12.49 4.63
CA ALA A 17 -8.17 11.62 5.03
C ALA A 17 -8.54 10.59 3.94
N ALA A 18 -8.36 10.95 2.67
CA ALA A 18 -8.55 10.06 1.53
C ALA A 18 -7.47 8.95 1.53
N GLY A 19 -6.20 9.32 1.75
CA GLY A 19 -5.09 8.37 1.91
C GLY A 19 -5.34 7.38 3.05
N LEU A 20 -5.84 7.84 4.20
CA LEU A 20 -6.19 6.95 5.31
C LEU A 20 -7.33 5.97 4.96
N THR A 21 -8.30 6.41 4.15
CA THR A 21 -9.36 5.54 3.64
C THR A 21 -8.81 4.49 2.67
N ALA A 22 -7.86 4.87 1.81
CA ALA A 22 -7.16 3.93 0.94
C ALA A 22 -6.38 2.87 1.73
N VAL A 23 -5.70 3.27 2.82
CA VAL A 23 -5.00 2.32 3.71
C VAL A 23 -5.96 1.30 4.31
N ARG A 24 -7.14 1.71 4.78
CA ARG A 24 -8.16 0.79 5.30
C ARG A 24 -8.61 -0.23 4.26
N MET A 25 -8.85 0.22 3.03
CA MET A 25 -9.22 -0.67 1.92
C MET A 25 -8.10 -1.65 1.56
N ALA A 26 -6.87 -1.17 1.47
CA ALA A 26 -5.71 -1.99 1.14
C ALA A 26 -5.40 -3.04 2.24
N ALA A 27 -5.56 -2.68 3.52
CA ALA A 27 -5.42 -3.61 4.63
C ALA A 27 -6.45 -4.74 4.58
N ARG A 28 -7.72 -4.41 4.29
CA ARG A 28 -8.78 -5.41 4.09
C ARG A 28 -8.41 -6.36 2.95
N GLU A 29 -7.93 -5.82 1.84
CA GLU A 29 -7.54 -6.63 0.67
C GLU A 29 -6.34 -7.54 0.96
N ALA A 30 -5.32 -7.03 1.65
CA ALA A 30 -4.14 -7.80 2.06
C ALA A 30 -4.53 -8.98 2.96
N ALA A 31 -5.45 -8.75 3.91
CA ALA A 31 -5.97 -9.78 4.79
C ALA A 31 -6.75 -10.86 4.01
N LEU A 32 -7.67 -10.45 3.12
CA LEU A 32 -8.46 -11.35 2.28
C LEU A 32 -7.59 -12.26 1.41
N ARG A 33 -6.50 -11.71 0.85
CA ARG A 33 -5.59 -12.45 -0.03
C ARG A 33 -4.46 -13.18 0.69
N ARG A 34 -4.32 -12.99 2.01
CA ARG A 34 -3.17 -13.47 2.81
C ARG A 34 -1.85 -13.01 2.18
N ARG A 35 -1.75 -11.71 1.92
CA ARG A 35 -0.59 -11.05 1.29
C ARG A 35 -0.03 -9.98 2.21
N PRO A 36 1.27 -9.67 2.13
CA PRO A 36 1.82 -8.51 2.82
C PRO A 36 1.16 -7.20 2.33
N LEU A 37 1.01 -6.24 3.24
CA LEU A 37 0.64 -4.86 2.91
C LEU A 37 1.90 -3.99 2.88
N ARG A 38 2.05 -3.16 1.84
CA ARG A 38 3.15 -2.20 1.72
C ARG A 38 2.60 -0.79 1.57
N LEU A 39 2.94 0.08 2.52
CA LEU A 39 2.65 1.51 2.47
C LEU A 39 3.81 2.24 1.77
N VAL A 40 3.49 3.17 0.89
CA VAL A 40 4.47 4.00 0.18
C VAL A 40 4.09 5.46 0.34
N HIS A 41 5.02 6.26 0.87
CA HIS A 41 4.91 7.72 0.86
C HIS A 41 5.92 8.25 -0.16
N ALA A 42 5.43 8.94 -1.19
CA ALA A 42 6.30 9.61 -2.15
C ALA A 42 6.45 11.07 -1.74
N LEU A 43 7.69 11.52 -1.68
CA LEU A 43 8.05 12.91 -1.44
C LEU A 43 8.87 13.42 -2.62
N ILE A 44 8.67 14.68 -2.98
CA ILE A 44 9.56 15.36 -3.92
C ILE A 44 10.82 15.72 -3.14
N TRP A 45 11.98 15.29 -3.64
CA TRP A 45 13.25 15.69 -3.04
C TRP A 45 13.46 17.20 -3.27
N PRO A 46 13.66 17.99 -2.22
CA PRO A 46 14.00 19.40 -2.40
C PRO A 46 15.42 19.51 -2.97
N GLU A 47 15.58 20.36 -4.00
CA GLU A 47 16.90 20.77 -4.52
C GLU A 47 17.77 21.41 -3.43
#